data_AF-A0A1X7V269-F1
#
_entry.id   AF-A0A1X7V269-F1
#
_cell.length_a   1.000
_cell.length_b   1.000
_cell.length_c   1.000
_cell.angle_alpha   90.00
_cell.angle_beta   90.00
_cell.angle_gamma   90.00
#
_symmetry.space_group_name_H-M   'P 1'
#
loop_
_entity.id
_entity.type
_entity.pdbx_description
1 polymer ?
#
loop_
_entity_poly.entity_id
_entity_poly.type
_entity_poly.pdbx_seq_one_letter_code
_entity_poly.pdbx_strand_id
1 'polypeptide(L)' 'AESDHDALRFLWVKDINAENPEIQTYKFTRVFFRVSPSPYILNASIAQHLKHYENFYSVTTHKIKESIYVDD' A
#
# COMPACT_ATOMS: atom_id res chain seq x y z
N ALA A 1 12.66 -1.02 -8.93
CA ALA A 1 13.16 -1.16 -10.31
C ALA A 1 11.97 -1.26 -11.27
N GLU A 2 12.15 -1.04 -12.58
CA GLU A 2 11.06 -1.14 -13.57
C GLU A 2 10.36 -2.51 -13.54
N SER A 3 11.12 -3.57 -13.24
CA SER A 3 10.63 -4.94 -13.01
C SER A 3 9.62 -5.06 -11.86
N ASP A 4 9.80 -4.31 -10.78
CA ASP A 4 8.92 -4.38 -9.61
C ASP A 4 7.57 -3.74 -9.90
N HIS A 5 7.55 -2.71 -10.76
CA HIS A 5 6.31 -2.09 -11.22
C HIS A 5 5.52 -3.01 -12.16
N ASP A 6 6.22 -3.81 -12.96
CA ASP A 6 5.60 -4.77 -13.87
C ASP A 6 4.93 -5.94 -13.14
N ALA A 7 5.42 -6.29 -11.94
CA ALA A 7 4.80 -7.27 -11.05
C ALA A 7 3.46 -6.78 -10.44
N LEU A 8 3.11 -5.50 -10.57
CA LEU A 8 1.88 -4.89 -10.04
C LEU A 8 0.74 -4.81 -11.07
N ARG A 9 0.83 -5.59 -12.16
CA ARG A 9 -0.26 -5.69 -13.14
C ARG A 9 -1.35 -6.63 -12.65
N PHE A 10 -2.60 -6.29 -12.93
CA PHE A 10 -3.75 -7.15 -12.66
C PHE A 10 -4.76 -7.08 -13.81
N LEU A 11 -5.54 -8.15 -13.93
CA LEU A 11 -6.61 -8.24 -14.92
C LEU A 11 -7.93 -7.80 -14.28
N TRP A 12 -8.74 -7.09 -15.06
CA TRP A 12 -10.07 -6.64 -14.69
C TRP A 12 -11.06 -7.08 -15.76
N VAL A 13 -12.16 -7.70 -15.34
CA VAL A 13 -13.23 -8.09 -16.26
C VAL A 13 -14.26 -6.97 -16.26
N LYS A 14 -14.52 -6.38 -17.43
CA LYS A 14 -15.41 -5.22 -17.56
C LYS A 14 -16.87 -5.56 -17.26
N ASP A 15 -17.33 -6.69 -17.78
CA ASP A 15 -18.64 -7.26 -17.50
C ASP A 15 -18.51 -8.78 -17.39
N ILE A 16 -18.81 -9.30 -16.21
CA ILE A 16 -18.71 -10.73 -15.90
C ILE A 16 -19.85 -11.56 -16.51
N ASN A 17 -20.94 -10.91 -16.95
CA ASN A 17 -22.11 -11.58 -17.51
C ASN A 17 -22.11 -11.60 -19.04
N ALA A 18 -21.15 -10.95 -19.68
CA ALA A 18 -21.03 -10.95 -21.13
C ALA A 18 -20.65 -12.35 -21.65
N GLU A 19 -21.21 -12.75 -22.79
CA GLU A 19 -20.91 -14.05 -23.44
C GLU A 19 -19.41 -14.17 -23.80
N ASN A 20 -18.78 -13.06 -24.16
CA ASN A 20 -17.34 -12.92 -24.32
C ASN A 20 -16.83 -11.75 -23.45
N PRO A 21 -16.41 -12.01 -22.20
CA PRO A 21 -15.96 -10.97 -21.28
C PRO A 21 -14.71 -10.24 -21.80
N GLU A 22 -14.79 -8.91 -21.87
CA GLU A 22 -13.63 -8.06 -22.17
C GLU A 22 -12.69 -8.01 -20.96
N ILE A 23 -11.44 -8.45 -21.14
CA ILE A 23 -10.39 -8.40 -20.12
C ILE A 23 -9.53 -7.15 -20.34
N GLN A 24 -9.41 -6.34 -19.29
CA GLN A 24 -8.59 -5.14 -19.26
C GLN A 24 -7.40 -5.34 -18.33
N THR A 25 -6.23 -4.85 -18.73
CA THR A 25 -5.01 -4.92 -17.90
C THR A 25 -4.76 -3.57 -17.26
N TYR A 26 -4.67 -3.56 -15.92
CA TYR A 26 -4.33 -2.39 -15.13
C TYR A 26 -3.01 -2.59 -14.41
N LYS A 27 -2.43 -1.49 -13.92
CA LYS A 27 -1.19 -1.49 -13.15
C LYS A 27 -1.34 -0.55 -11.96
N PHE A 28 -0.99 -1.00 -10.76
CA PHE A 28 -0.96 -0.09 -9.61
C PHE A 28 0.18 0.93 -9.77
N THR A 29 -0.13 2.20 -9.46
CA THR A 29 0.83 3.31 -9.47
C THR A 29 1.39 3.62 -8.09
N ARG A 30 0.91 2.90 -7.06
CA ARG A 30 1.31 3.03 -5.65
C ARG A 30 1.60 1.64 -5.08
N VAL A 31 2.33 1.60 -3.97
CA VAL A 31 2.65 0.34 -3.27
C VAL A 31 1.35 -0.35 -2.86
N PHE A 32 1.21 -1.63 -3.25
CA PHE A 32 0.06 -2.45 -2.92
C PHE A 32 0.21 -3.00 -1.50
N PHE A 33 -0.84 -2.98 -0.68
CA PHE A 33 -0.83 -3.66 0.62
C PHE A 33 -0.89 -5.17 0.39
N ARG A 34 -0.24 -5.98 1.24
CA ARG A 34 -0.12 -7.46 1.09
C ARG A 34 0.92 -8.02 0.10
N VAL A 35 1.71 -7.21 -0.63
CA VAL A 35 2.97 -7.72 -1.23
C VAL A 35 4.08 -7.71 -0.17
N SER A 36 4.95 -8.73 -0.15
CA SER A 36 5.89 -9.02 0.95
C SER A 36 6.71 -7.83 1.52
N PRO A 37 7.14 -6.81 0.74
CA PRO A 37 7.83 -5.64 1.32
C PRO A 37 6.90 -4.50 1.76
N SER A 38 5.60 -4.55 1.47
CA SER A 38 4.66 -3.44 1.70
C SER A 38 4.49 -3.05 3.17
N PRO A 39 4.31 -3.99 4.12
CA PRO A 39 4.21 -3.64 5.54
C PRO A 39 5.47 -2.95 6.07
N TYR A 40 6.64 -3.37 5.59
CA TYR A 40 7.92 -2.80 5.98
C TYR A 40 8.10 -1.38 5.45
N ILE A 41 7.78 -1.17 4.16
CA ILE A 41 7.87 0.15 3.53
C ILE A 41 6.84 1.11 4.14
N LEU A 42 5.62 0.64 4.43
CA LEU A 42 4.58 1.42 5.09
C LEU A 42 5.03 1.85 6.49
N ASN A 43 5.45 0.90 7.33
CA ASN A 43 5.89 1.19 8.69
C ASN A 43 7.08 2.14 8.71
N ALA A 44 8.06 1.97 7.81
CA ALA A 44 9.20 2.88 7.69
C ALA A 44 8.75 4.30 7.27
N SER A 45 7.82 4.39 6.31
CA SER A 45 7.29 5.66 5.83
C SER A 45 6.51 6.40 6.91
N ILE A 46 5.68 5.70 7.67
CA ILE A 46 4.93 6.27 8.79
C ILE A 46 5.87 6.67 9.92
N ALA A 47 6.82 5.82 10.30
CA ALA A 47 7.82 6.14 11.33
C ALA A 47 8.60 7.41 11.00
N GLN A 48 8.99 7.58 9.74
CA GLN A 48 9.68 8.78 9.27
C GLN A 48 8.82 10.04 9.38
N HIS A 49 7.52 9.96 9.06
CA HIS A 49 6.60 11.09 9.23
C HIS A 49 6.37 11.40 10.71
N LEU A 50 6.18 10.39 11.56
CA LEU A 50 5.95 10.58 12.99
C LEU A 50 7.15 11.23 13.70
N LYS A 51 8.39 10.94 13.26
CA LYS A 51 9.59 11.60 13.78
C LYS A 51 9.55 13.12 13.64
N HIS A 52 8.93 13.65 12.58
CA HIS A 52 8.80 15.10 12.39
C HIS A 52 7.86 15.76 13.43
N TYR A 53 6.86 15.01 13.89
CA TYR A 53 5.82 15.51 14.79
C TYR A 53 6.04 15.13 16.26
N GLU A 54 7.07 14.34 16.56
CA GLU A 54 7.37 13.83 17.90
C GLU A 54 7.57 14.96 18.93
N ASN A 55 8.14 16.10 18.50
CA ASN A 55 8.34 17.27 19.36
C ASN A 55 7.04 18.02 19.69
N PHE A 56 6.02 17.94 18.84
CA PHE A 56 4.76 18.67 19.00
C PHE A 56 3.66 17.80 19.61
N TYR A 57 3.69 16.50 19.32
CA TYR A 57 2.61 15.57 19.64
C TYR A 57 3.14 14.22 20.17
N SER A 58 4.10 14.25 21.08
CA SER A 58 4.82 13.06 21.58
C SER A 58 3.90 11.90 22.01
N VAL A 59 2.85 12.19 22.78
CA VAL A 59 1.88 11.20 23.25
C VAL A 59 1.12 10.56 22.09
N THR A 60 0.68 11.38 21.13
CA THR A 60 -0.06 10.91 19.95
C THR A 60 0.84 10.10 19.03
N THR A 61 2.07 10.57 18.77
CA THR A 61 3.03 9.84 17.93
C THR A 61 3.41 8.49 18.54
N HIS A 62 3.52 8.40 19.87
CA HIS A 62 3.78 7.15 20.56
C HIS A 62 2.62 6.16 20.45
N LYS A 63 1.38 6.63 20.67
CA LYS A 63 0.19 5.79 20.53
C LYS A 63 0.02 5.24 19.12
N ILE A 64 0.26 6.08 18.10
CA ILE A 64 0.20 5.66 16.70
C ILE A 64 1.27 4.60 16.40
N LYS A 65 2.50 4.76 16.91
CA LYS A 65 3.57 3.76 16.75
C LYS A 65 3.19 2.40 17.38
N GLU A 66 2.50 2.41 18.51
CA GLU A 66 2.06 1.19 19.20
C GLU A 66 0.81 0.56 18.60
N SER A 67 -0.04 1.34 17.92
CA SER A 67 -1.32 0.87 17.39
C SER A 67 -1.29 0.45 15.92
N ILE A 68 -0.25 0.80 15.16
CA ILE A 68 -0.15 0.41 13.74
C ILE A 68 0.19 -1.08 13.63
N TYR A 69 -0.71 -1.83 13.00
CA TYR A 69 -0.48 -3.24 12.67
C TYR A 69 -0.57 -3.46 11.17
N VAL A 70 0.58 -3.54 10.51
CA VAL A 70 0.75 -4.02 9.12
C VAL A 70 -0.05 -3.23 8.07
N ASP A 71 -1.36 -3.45 7.98
CA ASP A 71 -2.29 -2.81 7.04
C ASP A 71 -3.54 -2.20 7.76
N ASP A 72 -3.61 -2.25 9.10
CA ASP A 72 -4.69 -1.69 9.93
C ASP A 72 -4.59 -0.16 10.14
#